data_AF-A0A958GZY1-F1
#
_entry.id   AF-A0A958GZY1-F1
#
_cell.length_a   1.000
_cell.length_b   1.000
_cell.length_c   1.000
_cell.angle_alpha   90.00
_cell.angle_beta   90.00
_cell.angle_gamma   90.00
#
_symmetry.space_group_name_H-M   'P 1'
#
loop_
_entity.id
_entity.type
_entity.pdbx_description
1 polymer ?
#
loop_
_entity_poly.entity_id
_entity_poly.type
_entity_poly.pdbx_seq_one_letter_code
_entity_poly.pdbx_strand_id
1 'polypeptide(L)' 'MLGAEESIKETYVKTGQVLLIFAPVLNHNDRSLQTHQAAECAADQGRFWEFHNILFENQDSFWYGDIQATLKQ' A
#
# COMPACT_ATOMS: atom_id res chain seq x y z
N MET A 1 -3.65 -4.71 -9.63
CA MET A 1 -2.86 -3.56 -10.12
C MET A 1 -1.37 -3.68 -9.77
N LEU A 2 -0.89 -4.85 -9.34
CA LEU A 2 0.54 -5.10 -9.18
C LEU A 2 1.24 -5.01 -10.55
N GLY A 3 2.24 -4.13 -10.66
CA GLY A 3 3.13 -4.00 -11.82
C GLY A 3 2.83 -2.85 -12.80
N ALA A 4 1.57 -2.54 -13.08
CA ALA A 4 1.22 -1.44 -14.01
C ALA A 4 1.39 -0.04 -13.38
N GLU A 5 1.35 0.04 -12.06
CA GLU A 5 1.42 1.31 -11.34
C GLU A 5 2.74 2.04 -11.57
N GLU A 6 3.85 1.31 -11.65
CA GLU A 6 5.17 1.93 -11.84
C GLU A 6 5.29 2.59 -13.21
N SER A 7 4.82 1.93 -14.27
CA SER A 7 4.81 2.54 -15.61
C SER A 7 3.89 3.76 -15.68
N ILE A 8 2.76 3.74 -14.96
CA ILE A 8 1.85 4.88 -14.84
C ILE A 8 2.55 6.05 -14.11
N LYS A 9 3.23 5.77 -12.99
CA LYS A 9 3.95 6.76 -12.20
C LYS A 9 5.06 7.44 -13.00
N GLU A 10 5.89 6.65 -13.67
CA GLU A 10 7.00 7.16 -14.49
C GLU A 10 6.51 7.97 -15.70
N THR A 11 5.48 7.49 -16.39
CA THR A 11 5.04 8.10 -17.66
C THR A 11 4.17 9.33 -17.43
N TYR A 12 3.25 9.27 -16.47
CA TYR A 12 2.16 10.26 -16.34
C TYR A 12 2.17 11.04 -15.03
N VAL A 13 2.56 10.41 -13.92
CA VAL A 13 2.55 11.10 -12.61
C VAL A 13 3.73 12.05 -12.50
N LYS A 14 4.95 11.60 -12.81
CA LYS A 14 6.16 12.43 -12.77
C LYS A 14 6.11 13.62 -13.71
N THR A 15 5.44 13.48 -14.84
CA THR A 15 5.26 14.56 -15.84
C THR A 15 4.13 15.53 -15.47
N GLY A 16 3.37 15.24 -14.41
CA GLY A 16 2.26 16.07 -13.95
C GLY A 16 0.98 15.93 -14.78
N GLN A 17 0.91 14.97 -15.70
CA GLN A 17 -0.27 14.74 -16.53
C GLN A 17 -1.42 14.07 -15.76
N VAL A 18 -1.09 13.25 -14.77
CA VAL A 18 -2.06 12.48 -13.98
C VAL A 18 -1.75 12.61 -12.49
N LEU A 19 -2.80 12.78 -11.69
CA LEU A 19 -2.76 12.58 -10.24
C LEU A 19 -3.19 11.14 -9.93
N LEU A 20 -2.30 10.37 -9.30
CA LEU A 20 -2.60 9.02 -8.83
C LEU A 20 -3.01 9.07 -7.35
N ILE A 21 -4.22 8.62 -7.05
CA ILE A 21 -4.77 8.56 -5.70
C ILE A 21 -4.99 7.09 -5.35
N PHE A 22 -4.42 6.65 -4.22
CA PHE A 22 -4.75 5.37 -3.64
C PHE A 22 -5.99 5.51 -2.75
N ALA A 23 -7.05 4.76 -3.05
CA ALA A 23 -8.27 4.71 -2.25
C ALA A 23 -8.44 3.29 -1.67
N PRO A 24 -8.39 3.12 -0.33
CA PRO A 24 -8.42 1.80 0.29
C PRO A 24 -9.80 1.14 0.17
N VAL A 25 -9.79 -0.17 -0.04
CA VAL A 25 -10.99 -1.01 0.05
C VAL A 25 -10.87 -1.87 1.32
N LEU A 26 -11.80 -1.68 2.26
CA LEU A 26 -11.77 -2.33 3.57
C LEU A 26 -12.64 -3.60 3.58
N ASN A 27 -12.25 -4.62 2.81
CA ASN A 27 -13.03 -5.84 2.60
C ASN A 27 -12.43 -7.12 3.22
N HIS A 28 -11.33 -7.02 3.98
CA HIS A 28 -10.70 -8.15 4.69
C HIS A 28 -10.77 -7.98 6.21
N ASN A 29 -11.95 -7.64 6.71
CA ASN A 29 -12.23 -7.43 8.14
C ASN A 29 -11.21 -6.48 8.81
N ASP A 30 -10.88 -6.72 10.07
CA ASP A 30 -9.96 -5.89 10.86
C ASP A 30 -8.55 -5.78 10.25
N ARG A 31 -8.12 -6.78 9.45
CA ARG A 31 -6.81 -6.74 8.79
C ARG A 31 -6.73 -5.57 7.82
N SER A 32 -7.76 -5.33 7.01
CA SER A 32 -7.78 -4.17 6.11
C SER A 32 -7.69 -2.85 6.89
N LEU A 33 -8.35 -2.75 8.04
CA LEU A 33 -8.32 -1.55 8.86
C LEU A 33 -6.93 -1.32 9.48
N GLN A 34 -6.32 -2.37 10.04
CA GLN A 34 -4.98 -2.30 10.63
C GLN A 34 -3.92 -1.94 9.60
N THR A 35 -3.97 -2.57 8.43
CA THR A 35 -3.05 -2.27 7.33
C THR A 35 -3.26 -0.85 6.80
N HIS A 36 -4.51 -0.38 6.69
CA HIS A 36 -4.78 1.00 6.28
C HIS A 36 -4.22 2.00 7.30
N GLN A 37 -4.41 1.78 8.60
CA GLN A 37 -3.81 2.62 9.65
C GLN A 37 -2.28 2.66 9.54
N ALA A 38 -1.64 1.52 9.30
CA ALA A 38 -0.20 1.47 9.09
C ALA A 38 0.25 2.23 7.83
N ALA A 39 -0.53 2.15 6.75
CA ALA A 39 -0.27 2.91 5.53
C ALA A 39 -0.36 4.43 5.76
N GLU A 40 -1.33 4.90 6.54
CA GLU A 40 -1.44 6.31 6.95
C GLU A 40 -0.23 6.73 7.80
N CYS A 41 0.19 5.91 8.78
CA CYS A 41 1.40 6.19 9.55
C CYS A 41 2.68 6.22 8.69
N ALA A 42 2.76 5.41 7.64
CA ALA A 42 3.86 5.46 6.68
C ALA A 42 3.77 6.72 5.80
N ALA A 43 2.56 7.17 5.45
CA ALA A 43 2.32 8.40 4.71
C ALA A 43 2.78 9.64 5.48
N ASP A 44 2.48 9.70 6.79
CA ASP A 44 2.98 10.76 7.68
C ASP A 44 4.52 10.85 7.70
N GLN A 45 5.19 9.74 7.41
CA GLN A 45 6.66 9.65 7.31
C GLN A 45 7.20 9.86 5.88
N GLY A 46 6.32 10.14 4.90
CA GLY A 46 6.70 10.25 3.48
C GLY A 46 7.02 8.91 2.80
N ARG A 47 6.64 7.79 3.41
CA ARG A 47 6.99 6.41 2.99
C ARG A 47 5.77 5.58 2.57
N PHE A 48 4.67 6.24 2.21
CA PHE A 48 3.43 5.56 1.80
C PHE A 48 3.66 4.51 0.70
N TRP A 49 4.30 4.89 -0.40
CA TRP A 49 4.51 3.99 -1.55
C TRP A 49 5.46 2.83 -1.24
N GLU A 50 6.39 3.02 -0.30
CA GLU A 50 7.26 1.94 0.15
C GLU A 50 6.45 0.91 0.95
N PHE A 51 5.61 1.36 1.89
CA PHE A 51 4.72 0.47 2.63
C PHE A 51 3.68 -0.19 1.71
N HIS A 52 3.13 0.55 0.74
CA HIS A 52 2.24 0.01 -0.29
C HIS A 52 2.89 -1.18 -1.00
N ASN A 53 4.14 -1.05 -1.44
CA ASN A 53 4.85 -2.14 -2.10
C ASN A 53 5.04 -3.34 -1.16
N ILE A 54 5.49 -3.12 0.08
CA ILE A 54 5.63 -4.19 1.09
C ILE A 54 4.30 -4.94 1.28
N LEU A 55 3.19 -4.20 1.43
CA LEU A 55 1.87 -4.76 1.61
C LEU A 55 1.45 -5.65 0.44
N PHE A 56 1.55 -5.12 -0.78
CA PHE A 56 1.05 -5.80 -1.97
C PHE A 56 2.00 -6.89 -2.49
N GLU A 57 3.28 -6.87 -2.11
CA GLU A 57 4.23 -7.97 -2.35
C GLU A 57 4.06 -9.12 -1.35
N ASN A 58 3.57 -8.83 -0.13
CA ASN A 58 3.44 -9.81 0.96
C ASN A 58 1.98 -10.12 1.32
N GLN A 59 1.06 -10.08 0.34
CA GLN A 59 -0.37 -10.22 0.62
C GLN A 59 -0.70 -11.51 1.40
N ASP A 60 -0.09 -12.64 1.09
CA ASP A 60 -0.40 -13.87 1.82
C ASP A 60 -0.10 -13.75 3.33
N SER A 61 0.98 -13.06 3.71
CA SER A 61 1.34 -12.78 5.10
C SER A 61 0.32 -11.87 5.78
N PHE A 62 -0.09 -10.79 5.11
CA PHE A 62 -1.07 -9.84 5.66
C PHE A 62 -2.49 -10.46 5.77
N TRP A 63 -2.84 -11.42 4.92
CA TRP A 63 -4.19 -12.01 4.84
C TRP A 63 -4.33 -13.26 5.71
N TYR A 64 -3.29 -14.08 5.81
CA TYR A 64 -3.34 -15.36 6.51
C TYR A 64 -2.35 -15.48 7.67
N GLY A 65 -1.31 -14.63 7.72
CA GLY A 65 -0.28 -14.64 8.76
C GLY A 65 -0.65 -13.87 10.04
N ASP A 66 0.33 -13.77 10.94
CA ASP A 66 0.27 -12.92 12.13
C ASP A 66 0.46 -11.46 11.73
N ILE A 67 -0.64 -10.71 11.72
CA ILE A 67 -0.68 -9.32 11.27
C ILE A 67 0.29 -8.41 12.06
N GLN A 68 0.49 -8.66 13.37
CA GLN A 68 1.37 -7.82 14.19
C GLN A 68 2.85 -8.10 13.91
N ALA A 69 3.19 -9.34 13.58
CA ALA A 69 4.53 -9.69 13.12
C ALA A 69 4.77 -9.16 11.70
N THR A 70 3.79 -9.26 10.80
CA THR A 70 3.90 -8.78 9.42
C THR A 70 4.04 -7.27 9.34
N LEU A 71 3.33 -6.50 10.17
CA LEU A 71 3.43 -5.04 10.20
C LEU A 71 4.78 -4.48 10.67
N LYS A 72 5.64 -5.32 11.26
CA LYS A 72 6.96 -4.92 11.77
C LYS A 72 8.12 -5.23 10.80
N GLN A 73 7.81 -5.86 9.66
CA GLN A 73 8.77 -6.09 8.58
C GLN A 73 9.04 -4.77 7.84
#